data_AF-A0A814FL79-F1
#
_entry.id   AF-A0A814FL79-F1
#
_cell.length_a   1.000
_cell.length_b   1.000
_cell.length_c   1.000
_cell.angle_alpha   90.00
_cell.angle_beta   90.00
_cell.angle_gamma   90.00
#
_symmetry.space_group_name_H-M   'P 1'
#
loop_
_entity.id
_entity.type
_entity.pdbx_description
1 polymer ?
#
loop_
_entity_poly.entity_id
_entity_poly.type
_entity_poly.pdbx_seq_one_letter_code
_entity_poly.pdbx_strand_id
1 'polypeptide(L)'
;MHLPFIANIFENKRNDFQLIPILVNSLDSSKLQKHGQLLASYLCNPTYLFIISSDFCHWGRKFSYTQHNPSDGKIWQYMEKLEYTGMKIIE
;
A
#
# COMPACT_ATOMS: atom_id res chain seq x y z
N MET A 1 8.17 2.34 8.08
CA MET A 1 7.79 3.57 8.80
C MET A 1 6.60 3.40 9.76
N HIS A 2 6.01 2.21 9.88
CA HIS A 2 4.79 2.01 10.67
C HIS A 2 4.98 1.86 12.18
N LEU A 3 6.17 1.45 12.64
CA LEU A 3 6.38 1.10 14.06
C LEU A 3 6.08 2.25 15.04
N PRO A 4 6.50 3.52 14.79
CA PRO A 4 6.14 4.61 15.70
C PRO A 4 4.62 4.86 15.75
N PHE A 5 3.95 4.76 14.61
CA PHE A 5 2.51 4.97 14.51
C PHE A 5 1.71 3.87 15.22
N ILE A 6 2.12 2.61 15.03
CA ILE A 6 1.56 1.45 15.74
C ILE A 6 1.78 1.60 17.25
N ALA A 7 3.00 1.95 17.67
CA ALA A 7 3.34 2.13 19.08
C ALA A 7 2.50 3.22 19.75
N ASN A 8 2.16 4.28 19.01
CA ASN A 8 1.29 5.36 19.47
C ASN A 8 -0.17 4.94 19.57
N ILE A 9 -0.73 4.31 18.53
CA ILE A 9 -2.15 3.87 18.52
C ILE A 9 -2.42 2.80 19.59
N PHE A 10 -1.48 1.88 19.77
CA PHE A 10 -1.63 0.75 20.68
C PHE A 10 -0.85 0.93 21.99
N GLU A 11 -0.57 2.17 22.41
CA GLU A 11 0.25 2.46 23.58
C GLU A 11 -0.23 1.71 24.86
N ASN A 12 -1.54 1.68 25.08
CA ASN A 12 -2.16 1.02 26.23
C ASN A 12 -2.39 -0.50 26.05
N LYS A 13 -1.98 -1.06 24.92
CA LYS A 13 -2.22 -2.46 24.52
C LYS A 13 -0.95 -3.16 24.05
N ARG A 14 0.23 -2.65 24.40
CA ARG A 14 1.52 -3.15 23.90
C ARG A 14 1.77 -4.65 24.13
N ASN A 15 1.13 -5.23 25.15
CA ASN A 15 1.25 -6.65 25.49
C ASN A 15 0.11 -7.52 24.91
N ASP A 16 -0.87 -6.91 24.26
CA ASP A 16 -2.12 -7.57 23.83
C ASP A 16 -2.05 -8.04 22.36
N PHE A 17 -0.98 -7.71 21.64
CA PHE A 17 -0.80 -8.09 20.24
C PHE A 17 0.65 -8.45 19.93
N GLN A 18 0.82 -9.15 18.83
CA GLN A 18 2.13 -9.46 18.25
C GLN A 18 2.27 -8.79 16.89
N LEU A 19 3.49 -8.40 16.54
CA LEU A 19 3.81 -7.88 15.21
C LEU A 19 4.48 -8.96 14.38
N ILE A 20 3.94 -9.18 13.17
CA ILE A 20 4.49 -10.10 12.18
C ILE A 20 4.98 -9.27 10.98
N PRO A 21 6.28 -8.91 10.93
CA PRO A 21 6.82 -8.16 9.80
C PRO A 21 6.99 -9.08 8.58
N ILE A 22 6.37 -8.70 7.46
CA ILE A 22 6.53 -9.38 6.18
C ILE A 22 7.19 -8.40 5.20
N LEU A 23 8.38 -8.76 4.71
CA LEU A 23 9.06 -7.99 3.67
C LEU A 23 8.64 -8.52 2.30
N VAL A 24 8.04 -7.65 1.48
CA VAL A 24 7.63 -7.97 0.12
C VAL A 24 8.56 -7.25 -0.86
N ASN A 25 9.18 -8.01 -1.77
CA ASN A 25 10.00 -7.47 -2.85
C ASN A 25 9.22 -7.56 -4.18
N SER A 26 9.87 -7.39 -5.33
CA SER A 26 9.21 -7.57 -6.63
C SER A 26 8.69 -9.00 -6.80
N LEU A 27 7.38 -9.14 -7.03
CA LEU A 27 6.71 -10.40 -7.28
C LEU A 27 6.14 -10.42 -8.70
N ASP A 28 6.28 -11.55 -9.38
CA ASP A 28 5.51 -11.85 -10.59
C ASP A 28 4.07 -12.25 -10.24
N SER A 29 3.19 -12.31 -11.25
CA SER A 29 1.76 -12.60 -11.07
C SER A 29 1.50 -13.96 -10.39
N SER A 30 2.32 -14.97 -10.68
CA SER A 30 2.18 -16.30 -10.06
C SER A 30 2.48 -16.24 -8.57
N LYS A 31 3.57 -15.57 -8.19
CA LYS A 31 3.91 -15.37 -6.77
C LYS A 31 2.88 -14.50 -6.06
N LEU A 32 2.39 -13.43 -6.69
CA LEU A 32 1.32 -12.61 -6.10
C LEU A 32 0.10 -13.46 -5.75
N GLN A 33 -0.37 -14.29 -6.69
CA GLN A 33 -1.52 -15.16 -6.46
C GLN A 33 -1.25 -16.18 -5.35
N LYS A 34 -0.09 -16.83 -5.36
CA LYS A 34 0.29 -17.82 -4.34
C LYS A 34 0.33 -17.21 -2.93
N HIS A 35 0.96 -16.05 -2.77
CA HIS A 35 1.06 -15.40 -1.45
C HIS A 35 -0.28 -14.79 -1.02
N GLY A 36 -1.06 -14.25 -1.96
CA GLY A 36 -2.42 -13.79 -1.69
C GLY A 36 -3.30 -14.92 -1.13
N GLN A 37 -3.27 -16.10 -1.75
CA GLN A 37 -3.99 -17.27 -1.25
C GLN A 37 -3.49 -17.73 0.13
N LEU A 38 -2.18 -17.70 0.37
CA LEU A 38 -1.60 -18.06 1.67
C LEU A 38 -2.06 -17.10 2.79
N LEU A 39 -2.11 -15.80 2.50
CA LEU A 39 -2.47 -14.77 3.49
C LEU A 39 -3.99 -14.56 3.64
N ALA A 40 -4.79 -15.04 2.68
CA ALA A 40 -6.23 -14.82 2.65
C ALA A 40 -6.95 -15.30 3.92
N SER A 41 -6.57 -16.45 4.48
CA SER A 41 -7.19 -16.99 5.70
C SER A 41 -6.95 -16.10 6.93
N TYR A 42 -5.78 -15.47 7.02
CA TYR A 42 -5.46 -14.50 8.06
C TYR A 42 -6.19 -13.17 7.84
N LEU A 43 -6.29 -12.71 6.58
CA LEU A 43 -6.97 -11.46 6.23
C LEU A 43 -8.48 -11.53 6.54
N CYS A 44 -9.12 -12.68 6.32
CA CYS A 44 -10.54 -12.87 6.62
C CYS A 44 -10.85 -13.04 8.11
N ASN A 45 -9.84 -13.17 8.98
CA ASN A 45 -10.04 -13.36 10.41
C ASN A 45 -9.96 -12.00 11.14
N PRO A 46 -11.04 -11.58 11.85
CA PRO A 46 -11.10 -10.27 12.49
C PRO A 46 -10.12 -10.08 13.67
N THR A 47 -9.45 -11.14 14.14
CA THR A 47 -8.40 -11.02 15.17
C THR A 47 -7.08 -10.51 14.61
N TYR A 48 -6.92 -10.47 13.29
CA TYR A 48 -5.72 -9.97 12.62
C TYR A 48 -5.97 -8.58 12.03
N LEU A 49 -4.94 -7.73 12.08
CA LEU A 49 -4.90 -6.45 11.40
C LEU A 49 -3.77 -6.50 10.36
N PHE A 50 -4.11 -6.23 9.11
CA PHE A 50 -3.14 -6.08 8.03
C PHE A 50 -2.81 -4.61 7.81
N ILE A 51 -1.52 -4.27 7.89
CA ILE A 51 -1.01 -2.92 7.58
C ILE A 51 -0.20 -3.03 6.31
N ILE A 52 -0.73 -2.51 5.20
CA ILE A 52 -0.06 -2.50 3.90
C ILE A 52 0.69 -1.18 3.74
N SER A 53 2.00 -1.27 3.50
CA SER A 53 2.85 -0.11 3.28
C SER A 53 2.97 0.17 1.79
N SER A 54 2.39 1.26 1.31
CA SER A 54 2.61 1.74 -0.07
C SER A 54 2.61 3.25 -0.12
N ASP A 55 3.49 3.79 -0.95
CA ASP A 55 3.33 5.13 -1.53
C ASP A 55 2.60 4.98 -2.87
N PHE A 56 2.07 6.09 -3.41
CA PHE A 56 1.42 6.13 -4.72
C PHE A 56 2.39 6.67 -5.79
N CYS A 57 1.95 7.60 -6.65
CA CYS A 57 2.67 7.95 -7.86
C CYS A 57 3.97 8.69 -7.53
N HIS A 58 5.10 8.16 -7.98
CA HIS A 58 6.38 8.87 -7.96
C HIS A 58 6.61 9.50 -9.34
N TRP A 59 6.28 10.79 -9.45
CA TRP A 59 6.38 11.52 -10.72
C TRP A 59 7.62 12.41 -10.79
N GLY A 60 8.26 12.44 -11.95
CA GLY A 60 9.40 13.29 -12.26
C GLY A 60 10.53 12.53 -12.93
N ARG A 61 11.48 13.29 -13.51
CA ARG A 61 12.63 12.72 -14.24
C ARG A 61 13.46 11.76 -13.38
N LYS A 62 13.59 12.03 -12.07
CA LYS A 62 14.31 11.18 -11.10
C LYS A 62 13.72 9.77 -11.01
N PHE A 63 12.43 9.62 -11.28
CA PHE A 63 11.70 8.35 -11.22
C PHE A 63 11.47 7.74 -12.60
N SER A 64 12.01 8.34 -13.66
CA SER A 64 11.77 7.94 -15.05
C SER A 64 10.28 7.87 -15.44
N TYR A 65 9.43 8.64 -14.75
CA TYR A 65 8.00 8.71 -15.01
C TYR A 65 7.56 10.17 -15.09
N THR A 66 7.35 10.68 -16.30
CA THR A 66 6.91 12.06 -16.55
C THR A 66 5.69 12.10 -17.46
N GLN A 67 4.85 11.06 -17.43
CA GLN A 67 3.59 11.03 -18.17
C GLN A 67 2.73 12.21 -17.74
N HIS A 68 2.29 13.01 -18.71
CA HIS A 68 1.35 14.12 -18.55
C HIS A 68 1.10 14.71 -19.95
N ASN A 69 -0.16 14.82 -20.37
CA ASN A 69 -0.50 15.63 -21.56
C ASN A 69 -1.03 16.99 -21.13
N PRO A 70 -0.74 18.07 -21.88
CA PRO A 70 -1.29 19.40 -21.60
C PRO A 70 -2.82 19.45 -21.54
N SER A 71 -3.51 18.53 -22.23
CA SER A 71 -4.97 18.38 -22.20
C SER A 71 -5.51 17.84 -20.87
N ASP A 72 -4.67 17.23 -20.02
CA ASP A 72 -5.07 16.65 -18.72
C ASP A 72 -5.08 17.67 -17.57
N GLY A 73 -4.91 18.97 -17.88
CA GLY A 73 -4.82 20.04 -16.90
C GLY A 73 -3.42 20.18 -16.30
N LYS A 74 -3.31 20.72 -15.08
CA LYS A 74 -2.03 20.84 -14.37
C LYS A 74 -1.54 19.44 -13.96
N ILE A 75 -0.22 19.26 -13.85
CA ILE A 75 0.40 17.97 -13.49
C ILE A 75 -0.24 17.35 -12.24
N TRP A 76 -0.44 18.14 -11.18
CA TRP A 76 -1.04 17.64 -9.94
C TRP A 76 -2.49 17.16 -10.10
N GLN A 77 -3.27 17.75 -11.02
CA GLN A 77 -4.65 17.33 -11.31
C GLN A 77 -4.66 15.98 -12.03
N TYR A 78 -3.73 15.82 -12.98
CA TYR A 78 -3.53 14.55 -13.65
C TYR A 78 -3.05 13.47 -12.67
N MET A 79 -2.09 13.78 -11.79
CA MET A 79 -1.64 12.87 -10.73
C MET A 79 -2.78 12.47 -9.80
N GLU A 80 -3.53 13.44 -9.29
CA GLU A 80 -4.67 13.21 -8.42
C GLU A 80 -5.70 12.27 -9.07
N LYS A 81 -6.06 12.54 -10.33
CA LYS A 81 -6.98 11.67 -11.09
C LYS A 81 -6.44 10.25 -11.28
N LEU A 82 -5.14 10.12 -11.59
CA LEU A 82 -4.48 8.83 -11.77
C LEU A 82 -4.52 8.03 -10.47
N GLU A 83 -4.16 8.65 -9.34
CA GLU A 83 -4.13 8.00 -8.03
C GLU A 83 -5.53 7.59 -7.59
N TYR A 84 -6.53 8.47 -7.70
CA TYR A 84 -7.92 8.12 -7.39
C TYR A 84 -8.46 6.98 -8.26
N THR A 85 -8.05 6.91 -9.53
CA THR A 85 -8.45 5.79 -10.41
C THR A 85 -7.87 4.48 -9.89
N GLY A 86 -6.62 4.47 -9.46
CA GLY A 86 -6.00 3.30 -8.83
C GLY A 86 -6.67 2.91 -7.52
N MET A 87 -6.94 3.88 -6.64
CA MET A 87 -7.62 3.65 -5.36
C MET A 87 -9.01 3.01 -5.55
N LYS A 88 -9.80 3.47 -6.53
CA LYS A 88 -11.12 2.90 -6.87
C LYS A 88 -11.12 1.45 -7.37
N ILE A 89 -9.97 0.93 -7.78
CA ILE A 89 -9.84 -0.48 -8.18
C ILE A 89 -9.51 -1.35 -6.96
N ILE A 90 -8.96 -0.74 -5.90
CA ILE A 90 -8.59 -1.42 -4.65
C ILE A 90 -9.78 -1.49 -3.68
N GLU A 91 -10.56 -0.40 -3.57
CA GLU A 91 -11.77 -0.27 -2.74
C GLU A 91 -13.05 -0.71 -3.46
#